data_AF-A0A7S1P5U8-F1
#
_entry.id   AF-A0A7S1P5U8-F1
#
_cell.length_a   1.000
_cell.length_b   1.000
_cell.length_c   1.000
_cell.angle_alpha   90.00
_cell.angle_beta   90.00
_cell.angle_gamma   90.00
#
_symmetry.space_group_name_H-M   'P 1'
#
loop_
_entity.id
_entity.type
_entity.pdbx_description
1 polymer ?
#
loop_
_entity_poly.entity_id
_entity_poly.type
_entity_poly.pdbx_seq_one_letter_code
_entity_poly.pdbx_strand_id
1 'polypeptide(L)'
;TIINHLQPFPGADKLRVFSGLGGPVGSLLAQKMPMEVETVIMPSAVRSEDKTRVLEALGEEREVDTIYVGAAGNALSALDGWRAESFPVTHQMSVQFGDDRYRCIHFRVALTSPGVRSSLKSLSVRVPASIDHNTFPALLAADSLINKCRVSDDGDITVLRQSETTRRSDRPPSYFQLSVLYADDLPRSLSPFVRKALQEAARVAYELRYTISQHDITHSVDDPSQTAIEIAESLSFDNVRLVNAMSAYGFAPPPGTP
;
A
#
# COMPACT_ATOMS: atom_id res chain seq x y z
N THR A 1 18.39 -27.03 -9.61
CA THR A 1 19.14 -26.48 -8.45
C THR A 1 19.06 -27.50 -7.32
N ILE A 2 19.86 -27.41 -6.24
CA ILE A 2 19.75 -28.33 -5.10
C ILE A 2 18.33 -28.40 -4.52
N ILE A 3 17.59 -27.29 -4.58
CA ILE A 3 16.19 -27.17 -4.09
C ILE A 3 15.25 -28.15 -4.82
N ASN A 4 15.47 -28.40 -6.11
CA ASN A 4 14.62 -29.32 -6.89
C ASN A 4 14.69 -30.76 -6.34
N HIS A 5 15.83 -31.13 -5.76
CA HIS A 5 16.09 -32.46 -5.21
C HIS A 5 15.66 -32.59 -3.74
N LEU A 6 15.24 -31.49 -3.09
CA LEU A 6 14.70 -31.55 -1.73
C LEU A 6 13.34 -32.26 -1.73
N GLN A 7 13.09 -33.04 -0.68
CA GLN A 7 11.76 -33.59 -0.39
C GLN A 7 10.79 -32.44 -0.02
N PRO A 8 9.47 -32.64 -0.16
CA PRO A 8 8.48 -31.69 0.34
C PRO A 8 8.68 -31.36 1.84
N PHE A 9 8.16 -30.22 2.28
CA PHE A 9 8.30 -29.73 3.65
C PHE A 9 6.96 -29.87 4.42
N PRO A 10 6.56 -31.08 4.86
CA PRO A 10 5.20 -31.31 5.38
C PRO A 10 4.88 -30.52 6.65
N GLY A 11 5.89 -30.10 7.42
CA GLY A 11 5.72 -29.29 8.64
C GLY A 11 6.00 -27.80 8.46
N ALA A 12 6.28 -27.32 7.25
CA ALA A 12 6.56 -25.91 7.03
C ALA A 12 5.26 -25.14 6.80
N ASP A 13 4.91 -24.27 7.75
CA ASP A 13 3.73 -23.41 7.71
C ASP A 13 4.03 -22.02 7.10
N LYS A 14 5.31 -21.64 6.99
CA LYS A 14 5.75 -20.28 6.66
C LYS A 14 6.77 -20.23 5.55
N LEU A 15 6.49 -19.41 4.52
CA LEU A 15 7.45 -19.06 3.47
C LEU A 15 7.85 -17.59 3.59
N ARG A 16 9.15 -17.30 3.65
CA ARG A 16 9.67 -15.94 3.74
C ARG A 16 10.73 -15.70 2.67
N VAL A 17 10.55 -14.68 1.85
CA VAL A 17 11.49 -14.28 0.79
C VAL A 17 11.89 -12.84 1.06
N PHE A 18 13.08 -12.56 1.59
CA PHE A 18 13.46 -11.22 2.04
C PHE A 18 14.42 -10.46 1.11
N SER A 19 14.72 -11.00 -0.08
CA SER A 19 15.74 -10.46 -0.97
C SER A 19 15.20 -10.20 -2.37
N GLY A 20 15.68 -9.13 -3.00
CA GLY A 20 15.40 -8.82 -4.42
C GLY A 20 15.95 -9.83 -5.41
N LEU A 21 16.85 -10.72 -4.97
CA LEU A 21 17.34 -11.87 -5.74
C LEU A 21 16.70 -13.19 -5.27
N GLY A 22 15.86 -13.14 -4.24
CA GLY A 22 15.24 -14.30 -3.62
C GLY A 22 14.07 -14.89 -4.39
N GLY A 23 13.56 -14.19 -5.41
CA GLY A 23 12.38 -14.60 -6.18
C GLY A 23 12.47 -16.00 -6.78
N PRO A 24 13.45 -16.29 -7.65
CA PRO A 24 13.63 -17.61 -8.24
C PRO A 24 13.78 -18.72 -7.20
N VAL A 25 14.50 -18.45 -6.11
CA VAL A 25 14.68 -19.40 -5.00
C VAL A 25 13.36 -19.62 -4.24
N GLY A 26 12.65 -18.54 -3.94
CA GLY A 26 11.36 -18.55 -3.26
C GLY A 26 10.30 -19.32 -4.04
N SER A 27 10.28 -19.18 -5.37
CA SER A 27 9.38 -19.91 -6.26
C SER A 27 9.65 -21.42 -6.22
N LEU A 28 10.91 -21.84 -6.22
CA LEU A 28 11.26 -23.26 -6.07
C LEU A 28 10.90 -23.81 -4.67
N LEU A 29 11.06 -23.00 -3.62
CA LEU A 29 10.68 -23.38 -2.26
C LEU A 29 9.16 -23.46 -2.10
N ALA A 30 8.40 -22.57 -2.74
CA ALA A 30 6.94 -22.57 -2.76
C ALA A 30 6.38 -23.91 -3.28
N GLN A 31 6.99 -24.50 -4.32
CA GLN A 31 6.58 -25.81 -4.84
C GLN A 31 6.73 -26.96 -3.84
N LYS A 32 7.55 -26.78 -2.81
CA LYS A 32 7.81 -27.78 -1.76
C LYS A 32 6.95 -27.55 -0.51
N MET A 33 6.21 -26.45 -0.45
CA MET A 33 5.29 -26.16 0.65
C MET A 33 4.13 -27.17 0.69
N PRO A 34 3.59 -27.46 1.87
CA PRO A 34 2.41 -28.32 2.03
C PRO A 34 1.17 -27.65 1.40
N MET A 35 0.04 -28.39 1.44
CA MET A 35 -1.23 -27.89 0.92
C MET A 35 -1.76 -26.69 1.70
N GLU A 36 -1.55 -26.68 3.01
CA GLU A 36 -1.96 -25.61 3.90
C GLU A 36 -0.74 -24.81 4.35
N VAL A 37 -0.71 -23.52 4.03
CA VAL A 37 0.38 -22.60 4.39
C VAL A 37 -0.20 -21.48 5.24
N GLU A 38 0.28 -21.34 6.47
CA GLU A 38 -0.20 -20.28 7.37
C GLU A 38 0.21 -18.89 6.86
N THR A 39 1.48 -18.71 6.46
CA THR A 39 1.96 -17.37 6.10
C THR A 39 3.00 -17.34 4.99
N VAL A 40 2.80 -16.42 4.04
CA VAL A 40 3.80 -16.06 3.02
C VAL A 40 4.22 -14.61 3.23
N ILE A 41 5.52 -14.33 3.35
CA ILE A 41 6.05 -12.97 3.55
C ILE A 41 7.03 -12.62 2.45
N MET A 42 6.74 -11.55 1.72
CA MET A 42 7.58 -10.97 0.67
C MET A 42 7.62 -9.45 0.84
N PRO A 43 8.61 -8.86 1.54
CA PRO A 43 8.69 -7.42 1.77
C PRO A 43 8.95 -6.65 0.45
N SER A 44 9.05 -5.33 0.58
CA SER A 44 9.33 -4.40 -0.51
C SER A 44 10.60 -4.76 -1.28
N ALA A 45 11.61 -5.31 -0.61
CA ALA A 45 12.88 -5.72 -1.22
C ALA A 45 12.73 -6.77 -2.34
N VAL A 46 11.67 -7.57 -2.37
CA VAL A 46 11.43 -8.56 -3.43
C VAL A 46 10.85 -7.87 -4.66
N ARG A 47 11.34 -8.20 -5.85
CA ARG A 47 10.83 -7.66 -7.11
C ARG A 47 9.38 -8.08 -7.36
N SER A 48 8.62 -7.24 -8.04
CA SER A 48 7.20 -7.47 -8.31
C SER A 48 6.93 -8.74 -9.12
N GLU A 49 7.65 -8.93 -10.23
CA GLU A 49 7.55 -10.15 -11.05
C GLU A 49 7.87 -11.42 -10.26
N ASP A 50 8.83 -11.32 -9.34
CA ASP A 50 9.26 -12.43 -8.51
C ASP A 50 8.22 -12.78 -7.44
N LYS A 51 7.51 -11.79 -6.88
CA LYS A 51 6.36 -12.04 -6.00
C LYS A 51 5.29 -12.84 -6.73
N THR A 52 4.96 -12.44 -7.97
CA THR A 52 4.00 -13.17 -8.82
C THR A 52 4.46 -14.61 -9.04
N ARG A 53 5.72 -14.83 -9.44
CA ARG A 53 6.28 -16.19 -9.65
C ARG A 53 6.27 -17.06 -8.39
N VAL A 54 6.42 -16.47 -7.20
CA VAL A 54 6.33 -17.19 -5.93
C VAL A 54 4.89 -17.65 -5.69
N LEU A 55 3.91 -16.76 -5.91
CA LEU A 55 2.49 -17.08 -5.75
C LEU A 55 2.00 -18.11 -6.78
N GLU A 56 2.39 -17.98 -8.05
CA GLU A 56 2.09 -18.98 -9.09
C GLU A 56 2.67 -20.36 -8.75
N ALA A 57 3.85 -20.39 -8.15
CA ALA A 57 4.50 -21.64 -7.76
C ALA A 57 3.91 -22.30 -6.52
N LEU A 58 3.16 -21.56 -5.68
CA LEU A 58 2.28 -22.16 -4.69
C LEU A 58 1.11 -22.87 -5.39
N GLY A 59 0.68 -22.41 -6.56
CA GLY A 59 -0.36 -23.04 -7.36
C GLY A 59 -1.76 -22.88 -6.77
N GLU A 60 -2.76 -23.12 -7.60
CA GLU A 60 -4.18 -22.88 -7.28
C GLU A 60 -4.76 -23.83 -6.22
N GLU A 61 -4.19 -25.03 -6.10
CA GLU A 61 -4.70 -26.07 -5.20
C GLU A 61 -4.32 -25.81 -3.74
N ARG A 62 -3.27 -25.01 -3.49
CA ARG A 62 -2.81 -24.71 -2.12
C ARG A 62 -3.71 -23.68 -1.46
N GLU A 63 -3.87 -23.83 -0.16
CA GLU A 63 -4.54 -22.89 0.72
C GLU A 63 -3.50 -22.09 1.50
N VAL A 64 -3.59 -20.77 1.42
CA VAL A 64 -2.74 -19.84 2.16
C VAL A 64 -3.63 -19.02 3.08
N ASP A 65 -3.39 -19.07 4.39
CA ASP A 65 -4.16 -18.26 5.33
C ASP A 65 -3.83 -16.78 5.14
N THR A 66 -2.55 -16.40 5.28
CA THR A 66 -2.14 -15.00 5.21
C THR A 66 -0.96 -14.74 4.25
N ILE A 67 -1.12 -13.80 3.32
CA ILE A 67 -0.03 -13.31 2.45
C ILE A 67 0.36 -11.88 2.85
N TYR A 68 1.63 -11.63 3.15
CA TYR A 68 2.21 -10.31 3.36
C TYR A 68 3.06 -9.90 2.17
N VAL A 69 2.67 -8.84 1.47
CA VAL A 69 3.40 -8.28 0.32
C VAL A 69 3.79 -6.84 0.61
N GLY A 70 5.08 -6.57 0.78
CA GLY A 70 5.58 -5.20 0.81
C GLY A 70 5.66 -4.64 -0.61
N ALA A 71 5.24 -3.40 -0.82
CA ALA A 71 5.40 -2.70 -2.08
C ALA A 71 6.67 -1.84 -2.04
N ALA A 72 7.59 -2.05 -2.98
CA ALA A 72 8.66 -1.08 -3.25
C ALA A 72 8.21 -0.14 -4.39
N GLY A 73 8.29 1.17 -4.18
CA GLY A 73 8.00 2.16 -5.21
C GLY A 73 6.53 2.19 -5.63
N ASN A 74 6.28 2.18 -6.94
CA ASN A 74 4.94 2.21 -7.53
C ASN A 74 4.15 0.95 -7.14
N ALA A 75 3.33 1.13 -6.12
CA ALA A 75 2.40 0.19 -5.52
C ALA A 75 1.64 -0.74 -6.48
N LEU A 76 1.36 -0.27 -7.70
CA LEU A 76 0.69 -1.04 -8.75
C LEU A 76 1.54 -2.21 -9.27
N SER A 77 2.87 -2.04 -9.36
CA SER A 77 3.73 -3.05 -9.98
C SER A 77 3.69 -4.38 -9.21
N ALA A 78 3.59 -4.34 -7.88
CA ALA A 78 3.56 -5.52 -7.03
C ALA A 78 2.35 -6.43 -7.29
N LEU A 79 1.29 -5.90 -7.90
CA LEU A 79 0.07 -6.61 -8.26
C LEU A 79 -0.16 -6.64 -9.78
N ASP A 80 0.73 -6.02 -10.56
CA ASP A 80 0.66 -6.06 -12.02
C ASP A 80 0.96 -7.47 -12.51
N GLY A 81 0.07 -7.97 -13.36
CA GLY A 81 0.13 -9.36 -13.83
C GLY A 81 -0.53 -10.38 -12.91
N TRP A 82 -1.19 -9.96 -11.82
CA TRP A 82 -2.05 -10.87 -11.05
C TRP A 82 -3.14 -11.48 -11.91
N ARG A 83 -3.07 -12.81 -12.05
CA ARG A 83 -4.10 -13.64 -12.67
C ARG A 83 -4.69 -14.51 -11.57
N ALA A 84 -5.92 -14.23 -11.19
CA ALA A 84 -6.61 -14.95 -10.10
C ALA A 84 -6.72 -16.46 -10.35
N GLU A 85 -6.57 -16.90 -11.60
CA GLU A 85 -6.70 -18.29 -12.05
C GLU A 85 -5.49 -19.18 -11.69
N SER A 86 -4.32 -18.62 -11.37
CA SER A 86 -3.09 -19.42 -11.12
C SER A 86 -2.58 -19.34 -9.68
N PHE A 87 -3.33 -18.71 -8.77
CA PHE A 87 -2.90 -18.40 -7.41
C PHE A 87 -3.59 -19.27 -6.37
N PRO A 88 -2.94 -19.51 -5.21
CA PRO A 88 -3.53 -20.29 -4.13
C PRO A 88 -4.81 -19.66 -3.59
N VAL A 89 -5.68 -20.50 -3.04
CA VAL A 89 -6.83 -20.06 -2.25
C VAL A 89 -6.31 -19.24 -1.07
N THR A 90 -6.64 -17.95 -1.04
CA THR A 90 -6.06 -17.02 -0.05
C THR A 90 -7.14 -16.43 0.84
N HIS A 91 -7.14 -16.78 2.12
CA HIS A 91 -8.11 -16.27 3.10
C HIS A 91 -7.90 -14.79 3.43
N GLN A 92 -6.64 -14.38 3.48
CA GLN A 92 -6.26 -13.04 3.86
C GLN A 92 -4.99 -12.62 3.13
N MET A 93 -5.00 -11.40 2.64
CA MET A 93 -3.82 -10.81 2.04
C MET A 93 -3.63 -9.38 2.52
N SER A 94 -2.43 -9.13 3.04
CA SER A 94 -1.96 -7.84 3.49
C SER A 94 -0.88 -7.30 2.59
N VAL A 95 -1.20 -6.18 1.95
CA VAL A 95 -0.22 -5.39 1.21
C VAL A 95 0.26 -4.28 2.13
N GLN A 96 1.57 -4.09 2.23
CA GLN A 96 2.22 -3.08 3.05
C GLN A 96 2.88 -2.05 2.15
N PHE A 97 2.52 -0.78 2.31
CA PHE A 97 3.04 0.31 1.47
C PHE A 97 3.89 1.30 2.25
N GLY A 98 5.18 1.39 1.93
CA GLY A 98 6.15 2.33 2.49
C GLY A 98 7.44 1.66 2.99
N ASP A 99 8.40 2.45 3.48
CA ASP A 99 9.64 1.94 4.09
C ASP A 99 9.32 1.21 5.41
N ASP A 100 10.05 0.12 5.67
CA ASP A 100 9.82 -0.95 6.67
C ASP A 100 9.65 -0.47 8.11
N ARG A 101 9.81 0.84 8.37
CA ARG A 101 9.85 1.38 9.72
C ARG A 101 8.50 1.85 10.27
N TYR A 102 7.69 2.69 9.60
CA TYR A 102 6.46 3.22 10.26
C TYR A 102 5.33 3.72 9.33
N ARG A 103 5.47 3.64 8.01
CA ARG A 103 4.50 4.18 7.05
C ARG A 103 3.97 3.01 6.26
N CYS A 104 2.79 2.52 6.62
CA CYS A 104 2.23 1.30 6.04
C CYS A 104 0.75 1.52 5.80
N ILE A 105 0.33 1.48 4.54
CA ILE A 105 -1.05 1.12 4.26
C ILE A 105 -1.13 -0.40 4.39
N HIS A 106 -1.99 -0.95 5.27
CA HIS A 106 -2.23 -2.40 5.35
C HIS A 106 -3.51 -2.74 4.63
N PHE A 107 -3.43 -3.70 3.72
CA PHE A 107 -4.63 -4.29 3.14
C PHE A 107 -5.01 -5.55 3.91
N ARG A 108 -6.27 -5.95 3.83
CA ARG A 108 -6.77 -7.27 4.19
C ARG A 108 -7.76 -7.64 3.11
N VAL A 109 -7.29 -8.39 2.12
CA VAL A 109 -8.05 -8.85 0.97
C VAL A 109 -8.42 -10.30 1.27
N ALA A 110 -9.71 -10.63 1.42
CA ALA A 110 -10.17 -12.02 1.52
C ALA A 110 -10.65 -12.51 0.15
N LEU A 111 -9.86 -13.38 -0.49
CA LEU A 111 -10.18 -13.96 -1.80
C LEU A 111 -10.91 -15.31 -1.60
N THR A 112 -11.85 -15.62 -2.47
CA THR A 112 -12.42 -16.98 -2.57
C THR A 112 -12.16 -17.57 -3.95
N SER A 113 -11.79 -18.85 -4.00
CA SER A 113 -11.57 -19.67 -5.20
C SER A 113 -12.41 -20.97 -5.11
N PRO A 114 -12.66 -21.75 -6.21
CA PRO A 114 -12.80 -21.39 -7.62
C PRO A 114 -14.20 -21.72 -8.17
N GLY A 115 -14.70 -20.91 -9.11
CA GLY A 115 -15.94 -21.18 -9.86
C GLY A 115 -16.85 -19.97 -10.08
N VAL A 116 -16.67 -18.90 -9.30
CA VAL A 116 -17.40 -17.65 -9.48
C VAL A 116 -16.39 -16.51 -9.45
N ARG A 117 -16.47 -15.66 -10.47
CA ARG A 117 -15.69 -14.42 -10.66
C ARG A 117 -15.40 -13.74 -9.32
N SER A 118 -14.17 -13.88 -8.84
CA SER A 118 -13.44 -12.92 -8.01
C SER A 118 -14.31 -12.05 -7.10
N SER A 119 -15.06 -12.66 -6.17
CA SER A 119 -15.77 -11.90 -5.14
C SER A 119 -14.84 -11.73 -3.95
N LEU A 120 -14.29 -10.53 -3.81
CA LEU A 120 -13.64 -10.14 -2.57
C LEU A 120 -14.70 -10.08 -1.46
N LYS A 121 -14.60 -10.96 -0.45
CA LYS A 121 -15.60 -10.98 0.64
C LYS A 121 -15.46 -9.78 1.58
N SER A 122 -14.24 -9.30 1.77
CA SER A 122 -13.95 -8.15 2.62
C SER A 122 -12.63 -7.52 2.20
N LEU A 123 -12.62 -6.18 2.12
CA LEU A 123 -11.39 -5.39 2.07
C LEU A 123 -11.27 -4.57 3.35
N SER A 124 -10.27 -4.85 4.18
CA SER A 124 -9.86 -3.89 5.21
C SER A 124 -8.67 -3.10 4.70
N VAL A 125 -8.77 -1.77 4.68
CA VAL A 125 -7.62 -0.91 4.37
C VAL A 125 -7.27 -0.06 5.58
N ARG A 126 -6.10 -0.30 6.16
CA ARG A 126 -5.51 0.61 7.15
C ARG A 126 -4.72 1.65 6.42
N VAL A 127 -5.17 2.90 6.48
CA VAL A 127 -4.43 4.06 5.96
C VAL A 127 -3.48 4.54 7.06
N PRO A 128 -2.20 4.84 6.76
CA PRO A 128 -1.29 5.42 7.73
C PRO A 128 -1.84 6.78 8.20
N ALA A 129 -1.56 7.12 9.44
CA ALA A 129 -1.94 8.43 9.99
C ALA A 129 -1.17 9.59 9.34
N SER A 130 -0.17 9.28 8.51
CA SER A 130 0.57 10.26 7.72
C SER A 130 0.37 10.05 6.23
N ILE A 131 -0.07 11.10 5.54
CA ILE A 131 -0.19 11.13 4.08
C ILE A 131 0.90 12.03 3.50
N ASP A 132 1.71 11.49 2.60
CA ASP A 132 2.73 12.19 1.83
C ASP A 132 2.83 11.66 0.39
N HIS A 133 3.75 12.24 -0.39
CA HIS A 133 3.99 11.85 -1.79
C HIS A 133 4.39 10.37 -1.98
N ASN A 134 4.82 9.67 -0.93
CA ASN A 134 5.14 8.24 -1.00
C ASN A 134 3.91 7.38 -0.70
N THR A 135 3.05 7.80 0.23
CA THR A 135 1.86 7.04 0.62
C THR A 135 0.68 7.28 -0.32
N PHE A 136 0.59 8.46 -0.95
CA PHE A 136 -0.53 8.77 -1.83
C PHE A 136 -0.61 7.90 -3.09
N PRO A 137 0.48 7.64 -3.84
CA PRO A 137 0.45 6.70 -4.95
C PRO A 137 0.04 5.28 -4.53
N ALA A 138 0.39 4.88 -3.31
CA ALA A 138 -0.03 3.60 -2.75
C ALA A 138 -1.53 3.54 -2.48
N LEU A 139 -2.13 4.65 -2.02
CA LEU A 139 -3.56 4.77 -1.86
C LEU A 139 -4.32 4.73 -3.20
N LEU A 140 -3.75 5.31 -4.27
CA LEU A 140 -4.30 5.21 -5.61
C LEU A 140 -4.19 3.79 -6.20
N ALA A 141 -3.08 3.10 -5.93
CA ALA A 141 -2.91 1.72 -6.38
C ALA A 141 -3.91 0.77 -5.72
N ALA A 142 -4.14 0.98 -4.44
CA ALA A 142 -5.17 0.30 -3.68
C ALA A 142 -6.57 0.51 -4.24
N ASP A 143 -6.88 1.74 -4.61
CA ASP A 143 -8.13 2.07 -5.28
C ASP A 143 -8.29 1.33 -6.62
N SER A 144 -7.22 1.28 -7.42
CA SER A 144 -7.20 0.50 -8.65
C SER A 144 -7.47 -0.99 -8.39
N LEU A 145 -6.91 -1.55 -7.31
CA LEU A 145 -7.18 -2.93 -6.91
C LEU A 145 -8.65 -3.14 -6.51
N ILE A 146 -9.21 -2.25 -5.69
CA ILE A 146 -10.63 -2.26 -5.30
C ILE A 146 -11.53 -2.29 -6.53
N ASN A 147 -11.28 -1.37 -7.46
CA ASN A 147 -12.04 -1.23 -8.70
C ASN A 147 -11.92 -2.49 -9.59
N LYS A 148 -10.74 -3.10 -9.67
CA LYS A 148 -10.52 -4.37 -10.40
C LYS A 148 -11.24 -5.55 -9.74
N CYS A 149 -11.25 -5.61 -8.41
CA CYS A 149 -11.87 -6.68 -7.64
C CYS A 149 -13.40 -6.59 -7.55
N ARG A 150 -14.03 -5.55 -8.11
CA ARG A 150 -15.49 -5.30 -8.08
C ARG A 150 -16.09 -5.49 -6.68
N VAL A 151 -15.36 -5.03 -5.66
CA VAL A 151 -15.88 -4.99 -4.30
C VAL A 151 -17.11 -4.09 -4.30
N SER A 152 -18.22 -4.53 -3.72
CA SER A 152 -19.39 -3.68 -3.55
C SER A 152 -18.99 -2.40 -2.83
N ASP A 153 -19.49 -1.25 -3.27
CA ASP A 153 -19.19 0.09 -2.71
C ASP A 153 -19.48 0.21 -1.19
N ASP A 154 -20.16 -0.78 -0.61
CA ASP A 154 -20.56 -0.87 0.79
C ASP A 154 -19.59 -1.70 1.66
N GLY A 155 -18.42 -2.05 1.14
CA GLY A 155 -17.38 -2.72 1.93
C GLY A 155 -16.89 -1.81 3.07
N ASP A 156 -16.94 -2.29 4.31
CA ASP A 156 -16.49 -1.59 5.52
C ASP A 156 -15.02 -1.15 5.44
N ILE A 157 -14.78 0.04 4.87
CA ILE A 157 -13.49 0.72 4.94
C ILE A 157 -13.29 1.16 6.39
N THR A 158 -12.69 0.29 7.19
CA THR A 158 -12.28 0.62 8.55
C THR A 158 -10.88 1.21 8.50
N VAL A 159 -10.80 2.55 8.48
CA VAL A 159 -9.54 3.23 8.74
C VAL A 159 -9.24 3.06 10.22
N LEU A 160 -8.45 2.04 10.54
CA LEU A 160 -8.04 1.81 11.92
C LEU A 160 -7.08 2.92 12.34
N ARG A 161 -7.57 3.80 13.22
CA ARG A 161 -6.74 4.72 14.01
C ARG A 161 -5.58 3.88 14.58
N GLN A 162 -4.37 4.15 14.13
CA GLN A 162 -3.18 3.35 14.39
C GLN A 162 -3.10 3.01 15.89
N SER A 163 -3.44 1.76 16.24
CA SER A 163 -3.72 1.39 17.62
C SER A 163 -2.49 1.54 18.52
N GLU A 164 -2.78 1.69 19.81
CA GLU A 164 -1.95 2.14 20.93
C GLU A 164 -0.79 1.20 21.31
N THR A 165 -0.36 0.31 20.41
CA THR A 165 0.47 -0.86 20.75
C THR A 165 1.98 -0.63 20.74
N THR A 166 2.46 0.58 20.43
CA THR A 166 3.90 0.91 20.53
C THR A 166 4.12 2.14 21.40
N ARG A 167 5.17 2.09 22.23
CA ARG A 167 5.47 3.06 23.30
C ARG A 167 5.37 4.51 22.80
N ARG A 168 4.70 5.34 23.62
CA ARG A 168 4.27 6.72 23.34
C ARG A 168 5.40 7.71 22.97
N SER A 169 6.66 7.37 23.22
CA SER A 169 7.82 8.25 23.05
C SER A 169 8.54 8.15 21.70
N ASP A 170 8.34 7.06 20.94
CA ASP A 170 9.14 6.79 19.73
C ASP A 170 8.35 7.02 18.43
N ARG A 171 7.09 7.48 18.53
CA ARG A 171 6.26 7.71 17.34
C ARG A 171 6.49 9.12 16.79
N PRO A 172 6.85 9.26 15.49
CA PRO A 172 6.72 10.54 14.83
C PRO A 172 5.23 10.95 14.85
N PRO A 173 4.92 12.25 15.05
CA PRO A 173 3.54 12.73 15.02
C PRO A 173 2.88 12.40 13.66
N SER A 174 1.57 12.11 13.67
CA SER A 174 0.78 11.99 12.44
C SER A 174 0.81 13.31 11.68
N TYR A 175 1.02 13.28 10.36
CA TYR A 175 1.09 14.51 9.57
C TYR A 175 0.40 14.39 8.22
N PHE A 176 -0.21 15.47 7.77
CA PHE A 176 -0.83 15.54 6.45
C PHE A 176 -0.02 16.48 5.55
N GLN A 177 0.47 15.97 4.43
CA GLN A 177 1.24 16.73 3.45
C GLN A 177 0.30 17.37 2.42
N LEU A 178 0.13 18.68 2.48
CA LEU A 178 -0.75 19.44 1.57
C LEU A 178 -0.29 19.40 0.11
N SER A 179 1.02 19.35 -0.14
CA SER A 179 1.57 19.28 -1.50
C SER A 179 1.13 18.02 -2.27
N VAL A 180 0.58 17.00 -1.58
CA VAL A 180 -0.06 15.84 -2.23
C VAL A 180 -1.28 16.25 -3.07
N LEU A 181 -1.99 17.32 -2.69
CA LEU A 181 -3.15 17.81 -3.43
C LEU A 181 -2.75 18.58 -4.71
N TYR A 182 -1.47 18.93 -4.85
CA TYR A 182 -0.92 19.68 -5.98
C TYR A 182 -0.12 18.80 -6.93
N ALA A 183 -0.01 17.50 -6.67
CA ALA A 183 0.70 16.60 -7.58
C ALA A 183 0.00 16.56 -8.95
N ASP A 184 0.76 16.71 -10.04
CA ASP A 184 0.30 16.53 -11.43
C ASP A 184 -0.51 15.24 -11.64
N ASP A 185 -0.23 14.23 -10.82
CA ASP A 185 -0.84 12.91 -10.87
C ASP A 185 -2.19 12.83 -10.11
N LEU A 186 -2.72 13.94 -9.58
CA LEU A 186 -4.01 13.91 -8.90
C LEU A 186 -5.11 13.54 -9.92
N PRO A 187 -5.81 12.40 -9.76
CA PRO A 187 -6.86 12.01 -10.68
C PRO A 187 -7.99 13.04 -10.68
N ARG A 188 -8.55 13.34 -11.86
CA ARG A 188 -9.66 14.29 -12.02
C ARG A 188 -10.87 13.98 -11.12
N SER A 189 -11.09 12.70 -10.81
CA SER A 189 -12.06 12.27 -9.82
C SER A 189 -11.44 11.21 -8.92
N LEU A 190 -11.42 11.47 -7.62
CA LEU A 190 -11.09 10.47 -6.63
C LEU A 190 -12.29 9.56 -6.38
N SER A 191 -12.03 8.27 -6.21
CA SER A 191 -13.05 7.33 -5.77
C SER A 191 -13.54 7.69 -4.35
N PRO A 192 -14.73 7.20 -3.95
CA PRO A 192 -15.22 7.32 -2.58
C PRO A 192 -14.20 6.77 -1.56
N PHE A 193 -13.49 5.71 -1.90
CA PHE A 193 -12.46 5.10 -1.05
C PHE A 193 -11.30 6.06 -0.78
N VAL A 194 -10.68 6.61 -1.84
CA VAL A 194 -9.53 7.53 -1.69
C VAL A 194 -9.96 8.80 -0.95
N ARG A 195 -11.15 9.33 -1.27
CA ARG A 195 -11.69 10.51 -0.59
C ARG A 195 -11.84 10.28 0.92
N LYS A 196 -12.47 9.17 1.31
CA LYS A 196 -12.66 8.82 2.73
C LYS A 196 -11.34 8.61 3.46
N ALA A 197 -10.35 8.01 2.80
CA ALA A 197 -9.01 7.83 3.33
C ALA A 197 -8.28 9.17 3.57
N LEU A 198 -8.35 10.11 2.62
CA LEU A 198 -7.77 11.45 2.78
C LEU A 198 -8.46 12.24 3.89
N GLN A 199 -9.79 12.21 3.95
CA GLN A 199 -10.58 12.87 4.99
C GLN A 199 -10.20 12.37 6.38
N GLU A 200 -10.11 11.06 6.56
CA GLU A 200 -9.76 10.48 7.85
C GLU A 200 -8.31 10.79 8.24
N ALA A 201 -7.37 10.73 7.28
CA ALA A 201 -5.98 11.09 7.52
C ALA A 201 -5.84 12.57 7.94
N ALA A 202 -6.55 13.47 7.27
CA ALA A 202 -6.60 14.89 7.65
C ALA A 202 -7.18 15.07 9.06
N ARG A 203 -8.29 14.38 9.36
CA ARG A 203 -8.99 14.46 10.65
C ARG A 203 -8.10 14.06 11.82
N VAL A 204 -7.22 13.06 11.65
CA VAL A 204 -6.33 12.55 12.71
C VAL A 204 -4.92 13.14 12.67
N ALA A 205 -4.61 14.03 11.72
CA ALA A 205 -3.30 14.64 11.60
C ALA A 205 -3.01 15.55 12.80
N TYR A 206 -1.81 15.43 13.36
CA TYR A 206 -1.29 16.32 14.40
C TYR A 206 -0.52 17.50 13.79
N GLU A 207 0.13 17.26 12.65
CA GLU A 207 0.93 18.25 11.95
C GLU A 207 0.44 18.40 10.50
N LEU A 208 0.32 19.65 10.05
CA LEU A 208 0.07 19.98 8.65
C LEU A 208 1.38 20.42 8.01
N ARG A 209 1.79 19.77 6.93
CA ARG A 209 3.04 20.07 6.22
C ARG A 209 2.78 20.56 4.82
N TYR A 210 3.51 21.58 4.43
CA TYR A 210 3.68 21.99 3.05
C TYR A 210 5.19 21.95 2.74
N THR A 211 5.58 21.16 1.75
CA THR A 211 6.98 20.93 1.40
C THR A 211 7.22 21.52 0.03
N ILE A 212 7.93 22.65 0.01
CA ILE A 212 8.31 23.37 -1.19
C ILE A 212 9.43 22.60 -1.88
N SER A 213 9.25 22.30 -3.15
CA SER A 213 10.12 21.49 -3.98
C SER A 213 10.34 22.17 -5.33
N GLN A 214 11.16 21.54 -6.18
CA GLN A 214 11.35 21.99 -7.56
C GLN A 214 10.02 22.07 -8.33
N HIS A 215 9.05 21.23 -7.97
CA HIS A 215 7.75 21.17 -8.61
C HIS A 215 6.93 22.46 -8.42
N ASP A 216 7.07 23.08 -7.25
CA ASP A 216 6.35 24.32 -6.88
C ASP A 216 6.95 25.57 -7.57
N ILE A 217 8.14 25.46 -8.18
CA ILE A 217 8.69 26.50 -9.05
C ILE A 217 7.99 26.49 -10.41
N THR A 218 7.68 25.29 -10.92
CA THR A 218 7.09 25.12 -12.25
C THR A 218 5.56 25.15 -12.23
N HIS A 219 4.94 24.93 -11.07
CA HIS A 219 3.49 24.94 -10.89
C HIS A 219 3.12 25.96 -9.82
N SER A 220 2.30 26.95 -10.20
CA SER A 220 1.88 28.00 -9.27
C SER A 220 0.97 27.42 -8.20
N VAL A 221 1.31 27.64 -6.94
CA VAL A 221 0.46 27.31 -5.79
C VAL A 221 -0.85 28.11 -5.81
N ASP A 222 -0.85 29.25 -6.51
CA ASP A 222 -1.99 30.16 -6.63
C ASP A 222 -3.03 29.73 -7.66
N ASP A 223 -2.77 28.68 -8.45
CA ASP A 223 -3.69 28.16 -9.47
C ASP A 223 -4.01 26.67 -9.27
N PRO A 224 -4.67 26.30 -8.15
CA PRO A 224 -5.03 24.91 -7.88
C PRO A 224 -6.12 24.41 -8.84
N SER A 225 -6.06 23.13 -9.20
CA SER A 225 -7.13 22.48 -9.97
C SER A 225 -8.45 22.44 -9.19
N GLN A 226 -9.58 22.45 -9.90
CA GLN A 226 -10.92 22.35 -9.29
C GLN A 226 -11.06 21.11 -8.39
N THR A 227 -10.51 19.97 -8.81
CA THR A 227 -10.50 18.74 -8.01
C THR A 227 -9.72 18.93 -6.70
N ALA A 228 -8.57 19.60 -6.75
CA ALA A 228 -7.78 19.89 -5.56
C ALA A 228 -8.55 20.80 -4.58
N ILE A 229 -9.25 21.82 -5.10
CA ILE A 229 -10.13 22.70 -4.31
C ILE A 229 -11.22 21.88 -3.62
N GLU A 230 -11.98 21.08 -4.38
CA GLU A 230 -13.08 20.27 -3.83
C GLU A 230 -12.61 19.26 -2.78
N ILE A 231 -11.43 18.67 -2.95
CA ILE A 231 -10.86 17.78 -1.95
C ILE A 231 -10.50 18.58 -0.71
N ALA A 232 -9.75 19.68 -0.86
CA ALA A 232 -9.29 20.52 0.24
C ALA A 232 -10.46 21.04 1.09
N GLU A 233 -11.53 21.51 0.46
CA GLU A 233 -12.76 21.96 1.14
C GLU A 233 -13.46 20.84 1.92
N SER A 234 -13.25 19.58 1.53
CA SER A 234 -13.84 18.41 2.20
C SER A 234 -13.01 17.88 3.37
N LEU A 235 -11.79 18.39 3.59
CA LEU A 235 -10.90 17.94 4.67
C LEU A 235 -11.18 18.73 5.96
N SER A 236 -11.12 18.04 7.09
CA SER A 236 -11.11 18.65 8.42
C SER A 236 -9.78 18.38 9.11
N PHE A 237 -9.25 19.36 9.84
CA PHE A 237 -7.96 19.30 10.52
C PHE A 237 -8.10 19.50 12.03
N ASP A 238 -9.14 18.88 12.63
CA ASP A 238 -9.56 19.08 14.03
C ASP A 238 -8.44 18.84 15.08
N ASN A 239 -7.46 18.00 14.75
CA ASN A 239 -6.38 17.61 15.65
C ASN A 239 -5.04 18.29 15.37
N VAL A 240 -4.96 19.16 14.36
CA VAL A 240 -3.70 19.82 13.97
C VAL A 240 -3.25 20.80 15.06
N ARG A 241 -2.01 20.64 15.49
CA ARG A 241 -1.33 21.50 16.49
C ARG A 241 -0.10 22.20 15.92
N LEU A 242 0.46 21.67 14.84
CA LEU A 242 1.64 22.21 14.18
C LEU A 242 1.35 22.43 12.70
N VAL A 243 1.76 23.58 12.17
CA VAL A 243 1.69 23.88 10.73
C VAL A 243 3.08 24.28 10.29
N ASN A 244 3.66 23.53 9.36
CA ASN A 244 5.01 23.72 8.88
C ASN A 244 5.02 23.93 7.37
N ALA A 245 5.67 25.00 6.92
CA ALA A 245 6.11 25.18 5.55
C ALA A 245 7.63 24.97 5.53
N MET A 246 8.11 24.01 4.75
CA MET A 246 9.52 23.63 4.72
C MET A 246 10.00 23.36 3.30
N SER A 247 11.31 23.50 3.06
CA SER A 247 11.91 23.07 1.79
C SER A 247 12.13 21.56 1.77
N ALA A 248 11.97 20.94 0.61
CA ALA A 248 12.35 19.57 0.37
C ALA A 248 13.85 19.38 0.68
N TYR A 249 14.22 18.18 1.15
CA TYR A 249 15.61 17.92 1.50
C TYR A 249 16.52 18.05 0.27
N GLY A 250 17.56 18.88 0.38
CA GLY A 250 18.48 19.17 -0.72
C GLY A 250 17.93 20.14 -1.77
N PHE A 251 16.74 20.71 -1.57
CA PHE A 251 16.22 21.76 -2.43
C PHE A 251 16.89 23.09 -2.10
N ALA A 252 17.55 23.68 -3.09
CA ALA A 252 18.06 25.03 -3.05
C ALA A 252 17.34 25.82 -4.16
N PRO A 253 16.49 26.80 -3.82
CA PRO A 253 15.79 27.57 -4.84
C PRO A 253 16.80 28.36 -5.70
N PRO A 254 16.55 28.53 -7.00
CA PRO A 254 17.35 29.40 -7.85
C PRO A 254 17.49 30.82 -7.27
N PRO A 255 18.61 31.51 -7.52
CA PRO A 255 18.76 32.91 -7.11
C PRO A 255 17.64 33.78 -7.70
N GLY A 256 16.96 34.55 -6.86
CA GLY A 256 15.88 35.45 -7.29
C GLY A 256 14.50 34.80 -7.40
N THR A 257 14.33 33.56 -6.93
CA THR A 257 12.99 33.02 -6.65
C THR A 257 12.30 33.89 -5.57
N PRO A 258 11.02 34.26 -5.74
CA PRO A 258 10.26 35.05 -4.77
C PRO A 258 10.26 34.50 -3.34
#